data_AF-K1RHW9-F1
#
_entry.id   AF-K1RHW9-F1
#
_cell.length_a   1.000
_cell.length_b   1.000
_cell.length_c   1.000
_cell.angle_alpha   90.00
_cell.angle_beta   90.00
_cell.angle_gamma   90.00
#
_symmetry.space_group_name_H-M   'P 1'
#
loop_
_entity.id
_entity.type
_entity.pdbx_description
1 polymer ?
#
loop_
_entity_poly.entity_id
_entity_poly.type
_entity_poly.pdbx_seq_one_letter_code
_entity_poly.pdbx_strand_id
1 'polypeptide(L)'
;SMDGIFKKAKKKNIPITMEGIEEGIRDIAGVRVICSFPEDIYMLADCLLKQDDVVLVERKDYIKNPKPSGYRSLHLIIEIPIFPQNRKEDDEG
;
A
#
# COMPACT_ATOMS: atom_id res chain seq x y z
N SER A 1 2.62 2.81 15.01
CA SER A 1 2.27 2.40 16.38
C SER A 1 1.11 1.41 16.33
N MET A 2 1.05 0.47 17.28
CA MET A 2 -0.05 -0.50 17.37
C MET A 2 -1.44 0.19 17.39
N ASP A 3 -1.54 1.37 17.99
CA ASP A 3 -2.79 2.16 18.00
C ASP A 3 -3.34 2.50 16.61
N GLY A 4 -2.46 2.71 15.63
CA GLY A 4 -2.87 3.00 14.25
C GLY A 4 -3.48 1.79 13.55
N ILE A 5 -2.94 0.61 13.83
CA ILE A 5 -3.43 -0.68 13.33
C ILE A 5 -4.82 -0.96 13.89
N PHE A 6 -5.00 -0.84 15.21
CA PHE A 6 -6.30 -1.04 15.87
C PHE A 6 -7.39 -0.10 15.36
N LYS A 7 -7.07 1.18 15.14
CA LYS A 7 -8.02 2.15 14.57
C LYS A 7 -8.42 1.79 13.14
N LYS A 8 -7.49 1.31 12.31
CA LYS A 8 -7.79 0.87 10.93
C LYS A 8 -8.63 -0.40 10.93
N ALA A 9 -8.32 -1.38 11.78
CA ALA A 9 -9.07 -2.62 11.91
C ALA A 9 -10.53 -2.36 12.28
N LYS A 10 -10.77 -1.55 13.33
CA LYS A 10 -12.13 -1.12 13.72
C LYS A 10 -12.88 -0.40 12.59
N LYS A 11 -12.22 0.52 11.86
CA LYS A 11 -12.85 1.27 10.77
C LYS A 11 -13.27 0.39 9.60
N LYS A 12 -12.55 -0.72 9.38
CA LYS A 12 -12.78 -1.65 8.26
C LYS A 12 -13.55 -2.92 8.65
N ASN A 13 -14.08 -3.02 9.89
CA ASN A 13 -14.69 -4.24 10.44
C ASN A 13 -13.82 -5.48 10.28
N ILE A 14 -12.51 -5.31 10.42
CA ILE A 14 -11.56 -6.42 10.34
C ILE A 14 -11.55 -7.11 11.72
N PRO A 15 -11.74 -8.44 11.78
CA PRO A 15 -11.56 -9.21 13.02
C PRO A 15 -10.17 -8.96 13.60
N ILE A 16 -10.08 -8.69 14.91
CA ILE A 16 -8.80 -8.54 15.60
C ILE A 16 -8.26 -9.93 15.96
N THR A 17 -8.04 -10.74 14.93
CA THR A 17 -7.32 -12.01 14.96
C THR A 17 -6.04 -11.84 14.15
N MET A 18 -5.04 -12.70 14.35
CA MET A 18 -3.78 -12.61 13.59
C MET A 18 -4.06 -12.74 12.09
N GLU A 19 -4.90 -13.70 11.69
CA GLU A 19 -5.34 -13.87 10.29
C GLU A 19 -6.15 -12.65 9.78
N GLY A 20 -7.06 -12.10 10.59
CA GLY A 20 -7.84 -10.93 10.22
C GLY A 20 -6.97 -9.69 10.03
N ILE A 21 -5.94 -9.53 10.86
CA ILE A 21 -4.96 -8.44 10.76
C ILE A 21 -4.06 -8.62 9.53
N GLU A 22 -3.60 -9.84 9.27
CA GLU A 22 -2.78 -10.18 8.09
C GLU A 22 -3.55 -9.97 6.78
N GLU A 23 -4.79 -10.45 6.68
CA GLU A 23 -5.63 -10.27 5.49
C GLU A 23 -6.20 -8.85 5.35
N GLY A 24 -6.43 -8.17 6.48
CA GLY A 24 -7.16 -6.90 6.51
C GLY A 24 -6.29 -5.65 6.47
N ILE A 25 -5.04 -5.70 6.93
CA ILE A 25 -4.17 -4.52 7.01
C ILE A 25 -3.27 -4.41 5.78
N ARG A 26 -3.86 -3.91 4.70
CA ARG A 26 -3.18 -3.60 3.43
C ARG A 26 -2.23 -2.38 3.46
N ASP A 27 -2.15 -1.63 4.56
CA ASP A 27 -1.33 -0.40 4.66
C ASP A 27 -0.24 -0.50 5.74
N ILE A 28 0.51 -1.61 5.79
CA ILE A 28 1.66 -1.75 6.70
C ILE A 28 2.89 -1.01 6.12
N ALA A 29 3.04 -1.03 4.80
CA ALA A 29 4.09 -0.34 4.07
C ALA A 29 3.51 0.75 3.17
N GLY A 30 4.21 1.88 3.05
CA GLY A 30 3.83 2.97 2.16
C GLY A 30 5.08 3.63 1.60
N VAL A 31 5.16 3.73 0.27
CA VAL A 31 6.25 4.42 -0.44
C VAL A 31 5.74 5.75 -0.95
N ARG A 32 6.55 6.80 -0.83
CA ARG A 32 6.29 8.11 -1.43
C ARG A 32 7.37 8.43 -2.43
N VAL A 33 6.96 8.61 -3.68
CA VAL A 33 7.83 9.08 -4.76
C VAL A 33 7.52 10.55 -5.01
N ILE A 34 8.55 11.40 -5.01
CA ILE A 34 8.44 12.83 -5.31
C ILE A 34 9.03 13.04 -6.70
N CYS A 35 8.24 13.66 -7.58
CA CYS A 35 8.63 13.93 -8.98
C CYS A 35 8.72 15.43 -9.20
N SER A 36 9.57 15.85 -10.14
CA SER A 36 9.71 17.26 -10.52
C SER A 36 8.57 17.73 -11.43
N PHE A 37 8.08 16.85 -12.31
CA PHE A 37 7.02 17.18 -13.27
C PHE A 37 5.79 16.25 -13.12
N PRO A 38 4.56 16.75 -13.39
CA PRO A 38 3.37 15.91 -13.36
C PRO A 38 3.41 14.72 -14.34
N GLU A 39 4.06 14.89 -15.49
CA GLU A 39 4.18 13.86 -16.52
C GLU A 39 4.99 12.65 -16.02
N ASP A 40 6.03 12.91 -15.23
CA ASP A 40 6.88 11.87 -14.62
C ASP A 40 6.07 10.96 -13.69
N ILE A 41 5.03 11.49 -13.03
CA ILE A 41 4.20 10.74 -12.10
C ILE A 41 3.49 9.60 -12.83
N TYR A 42 2.91 9.89 -13.99
CA TYR A 42 2.22 8.88 -14.79
C TYR A 42 3.21 7.92 -15.45
N MET A 43 4.33 8.41 -15.95
CA MET A 43 5.38 7.57 -16.52
C MET A 43 5.90 6.54 -15.49
N LEU A 44 6.23 6.99 -14.28
CA LEU A 44 6.73 6.12 -13.21
C LEU A 44 5.66 5.14 -12.73
N ALA A 45 4.40 5.59 -12.61
CA ALA A 45 3.28 4.71 -12.30
C ALA A 45 3.12 3.61 -13.35
N ASP A 46 3.14 3.97 -14.64
CA ASP A 46 3.01 3.00 -15.71
C ASP A 46 4.20 2.04 -15.77
N CYS A 47 5.42 2.51 -15.49
CA CYS A 47 6.60 1.64 -15.37
C CYS A 47 6.47 0.65 -14.20
N LEU A 48 6.04 1.11 -13.03
CA LEU A 48 5.82 0.26 -11.86
C LEU A 48 4.75 -0.82 -12.13
N LEU A 49 3.64 -0.43 -12.76
CA LEU A 49 2.53 -1.34 -13.06
C LEU A 49 2.79 -2.31 -14.22
N LYS A 50 3.89 -2.14 -14.96
CA LYS A 50 4.34 -3.07 -16.00
C LYS A 50 5.21 -4.21 -15.46
N GLN A 51 5.63 -4.14 -14.20
CA GLN A 51 6.38 -5.23 -13.58
C GLN A 51 5.46 -6.45 -13.42
N ASP A 52 6.02 -7.63 -13.68
CA ASP A 52 5.30 -8.90 -13.69
C ASP A 52 4.87 -9.37 -12.30
N ASP A 53 5.56 -8.90 -11.26
CA ASP A 53 5.29 -9.18 -9.85
C ASP A 53 4.44 -8.09 -9.16
N VAL A 54 3.95 -7.09 -9.90
CA VAL A 54 3.12 -6.00 -9.37
C VAL A 54 1.68 -6.14 -9.83
N VAL A 55 0.74 -6.23 -8.87
CA VAL A 55 -0.70 -6.23 -9.13
C VAL A 55 -1.33 -4.94 -8.63
N LEU A 56 -2.03 -4.20 -9.51
CA LEU A 56 -2.80 -3.02 -9.12
C LEU A 56 -4.11 -3.44 -8.43
N VAL A 57 -4.28 -3.05 -7.16
CA VAL A 57 -5.50 -3.28 -6.38
C VAL A 57 -6.45 -2.09 -6.48
N GLU A 58 -5.92 -0.87 -6.34
CA GLU A 58 -6.75 0.34 -6.39
C GLU A 58 -5.95 1.53 -6.92
N ARG A 59 -6.58 2.36 -7.77
CA ARG A 59 -6.01 3.62 -8.26
C ARG A 59 -6.91 4.80 -7.86
N LYS A 60 -6.33 5.78 -7.16
CA LYS A 60 -7.00 7.05 -6.84
C LYS A 60 -6.22 8.21 -7.44
N ASP A 61 -6.81 8.83 -8.46
CA ASP A 61 -6.17 9.90 -9.23
C ASP A 61 -6.65 11.28 -8.76
N TYR A 62 -5.98 11.82 -7.75
CA TYR A 62 -6.25 13.18 -7.26
C TYR A 62 -5.53 14.26 -8.06
N ILE A 63 -4.74 13.89 -9.07
CA ILE A 63 -4.18 14.86 -10.03
C ILE A 63 -5.29 15.27 -10.99
N LYS A 64 -6.00 14.29 -11.55
CA LYS A 64 -7.14 14.50 -12.44
C LYS A 64 -8.39 15.01 -11.69
N ASN A 65 -8.69 14.46 -10.53
CA ASN A 65 -9.83 14.86 -9.70
C ASN A 65 -9.37 15.29 -8.29
N PRO A 66 -8.87 16.53 -8.12
CA PRO A 66 -8.38 17.01 -6.84
C PRO A 66 -9.44 16.94 -5.74
N LYS A 67 -9.00 16.75 -4.49
CA LYS A 67 -9.91 16.87 -3.34
C LYS A 67 -10.43 18.31 -3.22
N PRO A 68 -11.56 18.54 -2.52
CA PRO A 68 -12.06 19.89 -2.25
C PRO A 68 -11.02 20.80 -1.56
N SER A 69 -10.06 20.23 -0.83
CA SER A 69 -8.95 20.97 -0.22
C SER A 69 -7.87 21.43 -1.20
N GLY A 70 -7.96 21.08 -2.49
CA GLY A 70 -6.93 21.31 -3.50
C GLY A 70 -5.80 20.28 -3.52
N TYR A 71 -5.85 19.27 -2.66
CA TYR A 71 -4.83 18.21 -2.61
C TYR A 71 -4.74 17.43 -3.93
N ARG A 72 -3.50 17.23 -4.41
CA ARG A 72 -3.16 16.47 -5.62
C ARG A 72 -2.08 15.44 -5.35
N SER A 73 -2.29 14.22 -5.84
CA SER A 73 -1.33 13.11 -5.82
C SER A 73 -1.95 11.93 -6.58
N LEU A 74 -1.12 11.04 -7.12
CA LEU A 74 -1.58 9.75 -7.63
C LEU A 74 -1.34 8.70 -6.54
N HIS A 75 -2.39 8.05 -6.07
CA HIS A 75 -2.28 6.96 -5.09
C HIS A 75 -2.54 5.64 -5.79
N LEU A 76 -1.59 4.72 -5.66
CA LEU A 76 -1.70 3.34 -6.10
C LEU A 76 -1.65 2.44 -4.87
N ILE A 77 -2.63 1.56 -4.74
CA ILE A 77 -2.58 0.42 -3.83
C ILE A 77 -2.21 -0.77 -4.68
N ILE A 78 -1.08 -1.41 -4.36
CA ILE A 78 -0.53 -2.53 -5.11
C ILE A 78 -0.29 -3.72 -4.19
N GLU A 79 -0.33 -4.91 -4.77
CA GLU A 79 0.10 -6.16 -4.17
C GLU A 79 1.41 -6.59 -4.84
N ILE A 80 2.38 -7.00 -4.03
CA ILE A 80 3.69 -7.53 -4.45
C ILE A 80 4.02 -8.78 -3.62
N PRO A 81 4.60 -9.83 -4.21
CA PRO A 81 5.02 -11.00 -3.45
C PRO A 81 6.21 -10.67 -2.54
N ILE A 82 6.19 -11.17 -1.30
CA ILE A 82 7.31 -11.04 -0.36
C ILE A 82 8.02 -12.40 -0.28
N PHE A 83 9.30 -12.43 -0.64
CA PHE A 83 10.17 -13.59 -0.46
C PHE A 83 11.17 -13.32 0.68
N PRO A 84 10.91 -13.79 1.91
CA PRO A 84 11.84 -13.57 3.03
C PRO A 84 13.15 -14.35 2.81
N GLN A 85 14.29 -13.67 2.85
CA GLN A 85 15.62 -14.27 2.60
C GLN A 85 16.29 -14.94 3.82
N ASN A 86 15.61 -15.12 4.95
CA ASN A 86 16.19 -15.91 6.05
C ASN A 86 15.11 -16.50 6.95
N ARG A 87 14.86 -17.80 6.81
CA ARG A 87 14.22 -18.61 7.83
C ARG A 87 15.31 -19.07 8.79
N LYS A 88 15.50 -18.32 9.89
CA LYS A 88 15.91 -18.95 11.15
C LYS A 88 14.63 -19.20 11.90
N GLU A 89 14.08 -20.37 11.64
CA GLU A 89 13.09 -20.98 12.51
C GLU A 89 13.90 -21.70 13.59
N ASP A 90 14.39 -20.91 14.54
CA ASP A 90 14.89 -21.41 15.82
C ASP A 90 14.08 -20.68 16.89
N ASP A 91 12.92 -21.24 17.25
CA ASP A 91 12.71 -21.66 18.64
C ASP A 91 11.51 -22.61 18.70
N GLU A 92 11.84 -23.86 19.01
CA GLU A 92 10.94 -24.89 19.49
C GLU A 92 10.36 -24.47 20.85
N GLY A 93 9.08 -24.77 21.09
CA GLY A 93 8.44 -24.63 22.41
C GLY A 93 6.93 -24.50 22.36
#